data_AF-A0A8S3J347-F1
#
_entry.id   AF-A0A8S3J347-F1
#
_cell.length_a   1.000
_cell.length_b   1.000
_cell.length_c   1.000
_cell.angle_alpha   90.00
_cell.angle_beta   90.00
_cell.angle_gamma   90.00
#
_symmetry.space_group_name_H-M   'P 1'
#
loop_
_entity.id
_entity.type
_entity.pdbx_description
1 polymer ?
#
loop_
_entity_poly.entity_id
_entity_poly.type
_entity_poly.pdbx_seq_one_letter_code
_entity_poly.pdbx_strand_id
1 'polypeptide(L)'
;MQLTNIETQRSNLKNILRNEFEQISNLVIAIRCGQTDCSRLQEILDGDARKTMEVSINHVKQNIMQFEQKENLIQYLKQKSIDYLDASANKINEHDDEITIRKKLAEGNQNYRIFCSSDLLNHNNSNEFQKLISGLIEETNTNPRLCLIYADFSYCSFQLSNMAVLLPSVKMNEDKIEHTSSPSIETVFASSNIPENSIEDPVVGEVSNTYPVAPSAPSGETIKILLLGETGVGKSTFINAFANYHKYNTLAIA
;
A
#
# COMPACT_ATOMS: atom_id res chain seq x y z
N MET A 1 0.95 -4.71 -12.63
CA MET A 1 2.39 -4.69 -12.31
C MET A 1 2.68 -5.18 -10.88
N GLN A 2 1.86 -4.85 -9.88
CA GLN A 2 2.08 -5.33 -8.50
C GLN A 2 1.80 -6.83 -8.29
N LEU A 3 0.74 -7.39 -8.89
CA LEU A 3 0.43 -8.83 -8.74
C LEU A 3 1.57 -9.72 -9.24
N THR A 4 2.15 -9.39 -10.40
CA THR A 4 3.31 -10.08 -10.97
C THR A 4 4.55 -9.99 -10.08
N ASN A 5 4.72 -8.87 -9.37
CA ASN A 5 5.80 -8.70 -8.40
C ASN A 5 5.61 -9.63 -7.18
N ILE A 6 4.40 -9.67 -6.60
CA ILE A 6 4.07 -10.55 -5.47
C ILE A 6 4.21 -12.02 -5.86
N GLU A 7 3.77 -12.41 -7.04
CA GLU A 7 3.92 -13.77 -7.54
C GLU A 7 5.39 -14.18 -7.68
N THR A 8 6.22 -13.25 -8.17
CA THR A 8 7.68 -13.43 -8.26
C THR A 8 8.29 -13.59 -6.88
N GLN A 9 7.95 -12.71 -5.93
CA GLN A 9 8.41 -12.80 -4.54
C GLN A 9 7.97 -14.11 -3.87
N ARG A 10 6.72 -14.55 -4.08
CA ARG A 10 6.20 -15.83 -3.58
C ARG A 10 6.97 -17.01 -4.15
N SER A 11 7.24 -16.99 -5.45
CA SER A 11 8.02 -18.04 -6.13
C SER A 11 9.43 -18.12 -5.55
N ASN A 12 10.08 -16.97 -5.36
CA ASN A 12 11.41 -16.89 -4.77
C ASN A 12 11.43 -17.45 -3.33
N LEU A 13 10.50 -17.02 -2.48
CA LEU A 13 10.39 -17.50 -1.10
C LEU A 13 10.19 -19.03 -1.05
N LYS A 14 9.35 -19.58 -1.92
CA LYS A 14 9.13 -21.04 -2.03
C LYS A 14 10.40 -21.78 -2.43
N ASN A 15 11.19 -21.23 -3.34
CA ASN A 15 12.42 -21.85 -3.80
C ASN A 15 13.49 -21.84 -2.70
N ILE A 16 13.67 -20.71 -2.00
CA ILE A 16 14.57 -20.60 -0.85
C ILE A 16 14.18 -21.62 0.22
N LEU A 17 12.90 -21.65 0.62
CA LEU A 17 12.42 -22.57 1.64
C LEU A 17 12.63 -24.04 1.24
N ARG A 18 12.39 -24.39 -0.04
CA ARG A 18 12.63 -25.75 -0.54
C ARG A 18 14.10 -26.12 -0.45
N ASN A 19 14.99 -25.25 -0.90
CA ASN A 19 16.44 -25.51 -0.91
C ASN A 19 17.00 -25.65 0.51
N GLU A 20 16.54 -24.82 1.44
CA GLU A 20 16.95 -24.91 2.85
C GLU A 20 16.43 -26.20 3.51
N PHE A 21 15.18 -26.58 3.21
CA PHE A 21 14.62 -27.83 3.73
C PHE A 21 15.41 -29.06 3.21
N GLU A 22 15.80 -29.06 1.94
CA GLU A 22 16.61 -30.13 1.35
C GLU A 22 18.01 -30.20 1.97
N GLN A 23 18.67 -29.05 2.15
CA GLN A 23 19.98 -28.97 2.81
C GLN A 23 19.92 -29.49 4.25
N ILE A 24 18.94 -29.05 5.04
CA ILE A 24 18.74 -29.51 6.41
C ILE A 24 18.44 -31.01 6.44
N SER A 25 17.58 -31.51 5.53
CA SER A 25 17.25 -32.93 5.45
C SER A 25 18.48 -33.79 5.18
N ASN A 26 19.29 -33.40 4.20
CA ASN A 26 20.55 -34.07 3.86
C ASN A 26 21.54 -34.03 5.03
N LEU A 27 21.64 -32.90 5.73
CA LEU A 27 22.54 -32.77 6.88
C LEU A 27 22.09 -33.66 8.05
N VAL A 28 20.80 -33.73 8.34
CA VAL A 28 20.25 -34.63 9.37
C VAL A 28 20.54 -36.10 9.03
N ILE A 29 20.44 -36.49 7.76
CA ILE A 29 20.81 -37.84 7.32
C ILE A 29 22.30 -38.09 7.56
N ALA A 30 23.17 -37.15 7.17
CA ALA A 30 24.62 -37.27 7.35
C ALA A 30 25.01 -37.39 8.84
N ILE A 31 24.38 -36.59 9.72
CA ILE A 31 24.60 -36.65 11.17
C ILE A 31 24.19 -38.03 11.71
N ARG A 32 23.02 -38.53 11.32
CA ARG A 32 22.54 -39.86 11.76
C ARG A 32 23.42 -41.01 11.29
N CYS A 33 24.06 -40.84 10.13
CA CYS A 33 25.02 -41.80 9.60
C CYS A 33 26.41 -41.66 10.24
N GLY A 34 26.62 -40.74 11.18
CA GLY A 34 27.92 -40.46 11.81
C GLY A 34 28.94 -39.82 10.86
N GLN A 35 28.49 -39.24 9.75
CA GLN A 35 29.35 -38.65 8.71
C GLN A 35 29.74 -37.20 9.02
N THR A 36 29.00 -36.54 9.91
CA THR A 36 29.27 -35.15 10.33
C THR A 36 28.68 -34.90 11.71
N ASP A 37 29.10 -33.82 12.37
CA ASP A 37 28.59 -33.40 13.67
C ASP A 37 27.51 -32.30 13.54
N CYS A 38 26.92 -31.90 14.66
CA CYS A 38 25.85 -30.90 14.69
C CYS A 38 26.32 -29.46 14.44
N SER A 39 27.63 -29.16 14.40
CA SER A 39 28.11 -27.77 14.28
C SER A 39 27.69 -27.12 12.96
N ARG A 40 27.62 -27.90 11.88
CA ARG A 40 27.15 -27.47 10.56
C ARG A 40 25.66 -27.09 10.51
N LEU A 41 24.83 -27.58 11.44
CA LEU A 41 23.42 -27.16 11.51
C LEU A 41 23.32 -25.68 11.85
N GLN A 42 24.17 -25.21 12.78
CA GLN A 42 24.16 -23.81 13.21
C GLN A 42 24.58 -22.87 12.06
N GLU A 43 25.56 -23.28 11.24
CA GLU A 43 26.00 -22.49 10.08
C GLU A 43 24.90 -22.31 9.02
N ILE A 44 24.07 -23.34 8.79
CA ILE A 44 22.93 -23.25 7.88
C ILE A 44 21.83 -22.36 8.47
N LEU A 45 21.52 -22.55 9.75
CA LEU A 45 20.48 -21.79 10.45
C LEU A 45 20.81 -20.29 10.59
N ASP A 46 22.08 -19.95 10.76
CA ASP A 46 22.57 -18.57 10.85
C ASP A 46 23.15 -18.04 9.52
N GLY A 47 22.98 -18.82 8.45
CA GLY A 47 23.54 -18.56 7.13
C GLY A 47 22.83 -17.46 6.34
N ASP A 48 23.36 -17.21 5.14
CA ASP A 48 22.88 -16.16 4.22
C ASP A 48 21.43 -16.40 3.75
N ALA A 49 21.00 -17.66 3.71
CA ALA A 49 19.63 -18.03 3.35
C ALA A 49 18.60 -17.48 4.34
N ARG A 50 18.90 -17.49 5.65
CA ARG A 50 18.03 -16.88 6.68
C ARG A 50 17.88 -15.38 6.43
N LYS A 51 18.99 -14.66 6.21
CA LYS A 51 18.97 -13.22 5.92
C LYS A 51 18.16 -12.91 4.66
N THR A 52 18.35 -13.70 3.61
CA THR A 52 17.61 -13.57 2.34
C THR A 52 16.12 -13.81 2.53
N MET A 53 15.75 -14.79 3.35
CA MET A 53 14.36 -15.08 3.69
C MET A 53 13.74 -13.95 4.53
N GLU A 54 14.46 -13.43 5.52
CA GLU A 54 14.02 -12.28 6.34
C GLU A 54 13.76 -11.04 5.46
N VAL A 55 14.66 -10.72 4.53
CA VAL A 55 14.46 -9.63 3.55
C VAL A 55 13.22 -9.88 2.69
N SER A 56 13.06 -11.10 2.18
CA SER A 56 11.91 -11.47 1.33
C SER A 56 10.58 -11.38 2.09
N ILE A 57 10.54 -11.85 3.33
CA ILE A 57 9.37 -11.74 4.22
C ILE A 57 9.04 -10.27 4.48
N ASN A 58 10.05 -9.46 4.80
CA ASN A 58 9.86 -8.03 5.05
C ASN A 58 9.33 -7.32 3.80
N HIS A 59 9.83 -7.61 2.61
CA HIS A 59 9.28 -7.05 1.37
C HIS A 59 7.82 -7.43 1.15
N VAL A 60 7.44 -8.69 1.36
CA VAL A 60 6.04 -9.12 1.26
C VAL A 60 5.17 -8.40 2.30
N LYS A 61 5.66 -8.26 3.52
CA LYS A 61 4.96 -7.53 4.59
C LYS A 61 4.72 -6.07 4.20
N GLN A 62 5.74 -5.38 3.66
CA GLN A 62 5.60 -4.01 3.19
C GLN A 62 4.58 -3.89 2.06
N ASN A 63 4.59 -4.82 1.11
CA ASN A 63 3.59 -4.85 0.03
C ASN A 63 2.17 -5.01 0.59
N ILE A 64 1.95 -5.92 1.55
CA ILE A 64 0.64 -6.09 2.20
C ILE A 64 0.20 -4.80 2.89
N MET A 65 1.09 -4.15 3.65
CA MET A 65 0.78 -2.89 4.32
C MET A 65 0.39 -1.79 3.31
N GLN A 66 1.06 -1.71 2.16
CA GLN A 66 0.70 -0.77 1.09
C GLN A 66 -0.70 -1.06 0.51
N PHE A 67 -1.07 -2.33 0.36
CA PHE A 67 -2.43 -2.70 -0.08
C PHE A 67 -3.49 -2.32 0.95
N GLU A 68 -3.24 -2.58 2.23
CA GLU A 68 -4.15 -2.20 3.31
C GLU A 68 -4.34 -0.68 3.36
N GLN A 69 -3.26 0.09 3.20
CA GLN A 69 -3.32 1.55 3.10
C GLN A 69 -4.16 2.01 1.90
N LYS A 70 -3.97 1.37 0.74
CA LYS A 70 -4.76 1.67 -0.47
C LYS A 70 -6.23 1.36 -0.30
N GLU A 71 -6.55 0.20 0.28
CA GLU A 71 -7.91 -0.20 0.58
C GLU A 71 -8.57 0.80 1.53
N ASN A 72 -7.89 1.17 2.62
CA ASN A 72 -8.38 2.16 3.57
C ASN A 72 -8.66 3.51 2.91
N LEU A 73 -7.79 3.96 1.99
CA LEU A 73 -8.00 5.18 1.20
C LEU A 73 -9.27 5.06 0.34
N ILE A 74 -9.44 3.97 -0.41
CA ILE A 74 -10.60 3.76 -1.28
C ILE A 74 -11.89 3.72 -0.45
N GLN A 75 -11.88 3.05 0.70
CA GLN A 75 -13.03 3.03 1.61
C GLN A 75 -13.35 4.42 2.15
N TYR A 76 -12.33 5.19 2.55
CA TYR A 76 -12.49 6.57 2.99
C TYR A 76 -13.13 7.45 1.90
N LEU A 77 -12.64 7.37 0.65
CA LEU A 77 -13.19 8.12 -0.49
C LEU A 77 -14.67 7.74 -0.72
N LYS A 78 -14.98 6.45 -0.70
CA LYS A 78 -16.34 5.94 -0.86
C LYS A 78 -17.29 6.45 0.24
N GLN A 79 -16.84 6.47 1.50
CA GLN A 79 -17.62 7.04 2.61
C GLN A 79 -17.93 8.53 2.42
N LYS A 80 -17.05 9.25 1.71
CA LYS A 80 -17.23 10.67 1.36
C LYS A 80 -17.94 10.89 0.03
N SER A 81 -18.50 9.84 -0.58
CA SER A 81 -19.15 9.91 -1.90
C SER A 81 -18.23 10.44 -3.01
N ILE A 82 -16.94 10.07 -2.95
CA ILE A 82 -15.94 10.36 -3.97
C ILE A 82 -15.64 9.07 -4.73
N ASP A 83 -15.79 9.12 -6.05
CA ASP A 83 -15.54 7.97 -6.91
C ASP A 83 -14.03 7.77 -7.11
N TYR A 84 -13.56 6.53 -6.98
CA TYR A 84 -12.17 6.18 -7.26
C TYR A 84 -12.01 5.77 -8.72
N LEU A 85 -10.98 6.32 -9.38
CA LEU A 85 -10.65 6.06 -10.77
C LEU A 85 -9.16 5.74 -10.91
N ASP A 86 -8.83 4.60 -11.49
CA ASP A 86 -7.46 4.29 -11.91
C ASP A 86 -7.13 5.08 -13.19
N ALA A 87 -6.20 6.02 -13.11
CA ALA A 87 -5.83 6.86 -14.25
C ALA A 87 -5.19 6.03 -15.39
N SER A 88 -4.50 4.93 -15.06
CA SER A 88 -3.87 4.06 -16.05
C SER A 88 -4.88 3.37 -16.97
N ALA A 89 -6.10 3.12 -16.47
CA ALA A 89 -7.19 2.55 -17.25
C ALA A 89 -7.65 3.47 -18.41
N ASN A 90 -7.35 4.77 -18.33
CA ASN A 90 -7.74 5.77 -19.33
C ASN A 90 -6.64 6.00 -20.40
N LYS A 91 -5.67 5.09 -20.52
CA LYS A 91 -4.56 5.17 -21.50
C LYS A 91 -3.75 6.46 -21.35
N ILE A 92 -3.64 6.96 -20.13
CA ILE A 92 -2.74 8.08 -19.82
C ILE A 92 -1.31 7.55 -19.81
N ASN A 93 -0.41 8.28 -20.46
CA ASN A 93 0.99 7.91 -20.63
C ASN A 93 1.92 9.14 -20.54
N GLU A 94 3.22 8.88 -20.52
CA GLU A 94 4.30 9.87 -20.39
C GLU A 94 4.35 10.97 -21.47
N HIS A 95 3.65 10.81 -22.60
CA HIS A 95 3.56 11.83 -23.65
C HIS A 95 2.31 12.70 -23.54
N ASP A 96 1.40 12.38 -22.62
CA ASP A 96 0.26 13.23 -22.36
C ASP A 96 0.68 14.51 -21.63
N ASP A 97 -0.06 15.57 -21.90
CA ASP A 97 0.00 16.86 -21.22
C ASP A 97 -1.29 17.09 -20.42
N GLU A 98 -1.39 18.23 -19.75
CA GLU A 98 -2.58 18.56 -18.95
C GLU A 98 -3.86 18.58 -19.79
N ILE A 99 -3.80 19.07 -21.03
CA ILE A 99 -4.97 19.22 -21.92
C ILE A 99 -5.50 17.84 -22.31
N THR A 100 -4.61 16.94 -22.70
CA THR A 100 -4.92 15.57 -23.10
C THR A 100 -5.36 14.73 -21.91
N ILE A 101 -4.75 14.87 -20.73
CA ILE A 101 -5.20 14.22 -19.48
C ILE A 101 -6.61 14.69 -19.12
N ARG A 102 -6.85 16.00 -19.13
CA ARG A 102 -8.18 16.57 -18.83
C ARG A 102 -9.22 16.05 -19.80
N LYS A 103 -8.89 15.96 -21.09
CA LYS A 103 -9.77 15.34 -22.08
C LYS A 103 -10.06 13.88 -21.75
N LYS A 104 -9.03 13.08 -21.46
CA LYS A 104 -9.20 11.65 -21.15
C LYS A 104 -10.02 11.39 -19.89
N LEU A 105 -9.92 12.25 -18.87
CA LEU A 105 -10.57 12.05 -17.57
C LEU A 105 -11.92 12.78 -17.43
N ALA A 106 -12.08 13.95 -18.04
CA ALA A 106 -13.19 14.87 -17.78
C ALA A 106 -14.01 15.25 -19.03
N GLU A 107 -13.77 14.64 -20.20
CA GLU A 107 -14.46 15.03 -21.44
C GLU A 107 -15.98 14.94 -21.29
N GLY A 108 -16.65 16.07 -21.57
CA GLY A 108 -18.11 16.16 -21.67
C GLY A 108 -18.86 16.35 -20.35
N ASN A 109 -18.20 16.39 -19.18
CA ASN A 109 -18.91 16.56 -17.91
C ASN A 109 -18.51 17.83 -17.14
N GLN A 110 -19.38 18.82 -17.18
CA GLN A 110 -19.21 20.10 -16.47
C GLN A 110 -19.36 20.01 -14.95
N ASN A 111 -19.86 18.88 -14.47
CA ASN A 111 -20.08 18.68 -13.04
C ASN A 111 -18.95 17.87 -12.39
N TYR A 112 -17.89 17.52 -13.13
CA TYR A 112 -16.78 16.76 -12.54
C TYR A 112 -15.77 17.70 -11.89
N ARG A 113 -15.29 17.28 -10.72
CA ARG A 113 -14.04 17.72 -10.11
C ARG A 113 -13.17 16.51 -9.95
N ILE A 114 -12.05 16.48 -10.67
CA ILE A 114 -11.16 15.33 -10.65
C ILE A 114 -9.92 15.71 -9.87
N PHE A 115 -9.78 15.11 -8.70
CA PHE A 115 -8.60 15.24 -7.87
C PHE A 115 -7.58 14.16 -8.26
N CYS A 116 -6.46 14.59 -8.84
CA CYS A 116 -5.37 13.76 -9.29
C CYS A 116 -4.30 13.66 -8.20
N SER A 117 -3.95 12.43 -7.81
CA SER A 117 -2.83 12.17 -6.92
C SER A 117 -2.25 10.78 -7.15
N SER A 118 -1.16 10.46 -6.46
CA SER A 118 -0.53 9.13 -6.43
C SER A 118 -0.27 8.71 -4.98
N ASP A 119 0.02 7.44 -4.75
CA ASP A 119 0.32 6.94 -3.40
C ASP A 119 1.53 7.65 -2.78
N LEU A 120 2.54 7.95 -3.59
CA LEU A 120 3.72 8.70 -3.14
C LEU A 120 3.35 10.13 -2.73
N LEU A 121 2.54 10.83 -3.53
CA LEU A 121 2.11 12.19 -3.23
C LEU A 121 1.23 12.22 -1.98
N ASN A 122 0.29 11.29 -1.85
CA ASN A 122 -0.57 11.17 -0.66
C ASN A 122 0.23 10.94 0.61
N HIS A 123 1.22 10.05 0.55
CA HIS A 123 2.06 9.74 1.69
C HIS A 123 2.90 10.95 2.13
N ASN A 124 3.50 11.65 1.17
CA ASN A 124 4.40 12.77 1.46
C ASN A 124 3.64 14.06 1.85
N ASN A 125 2.41 14.24 1.35
CA ASN A 125 1.65 15.48 1.50
C ASN A 125 0.26 15.22 2.10
N SER A 126 0.17 14.42 3.17
CA SER A 126 -1.11 14.02 3.78
C SER A 126 -1.98 15.21 4.22
N ASN A 127 -1.36 16.29 4.71
CA ASN A 127 -2.08 17.49 5.13
C ASN A 127 -2.71 18.23 3.95
N GLU A 128 -1.98 18.34 2.84
CA GLU A 128 -2.47 18.94 1.61
C GLU A 128 -3.63 18.13 1.03
N PHE A 129 -3.48 16.80 1.00
CA PHE A 129 -4.55 15.88 0.62
C PHE A 129 -5.82 16.13 1.43
N GLN A 130 -5.73 16.16 2.76
CA GLN A 130 -6.90 16.37 3.63
C GLN A 130 -7.54 17.74 3.40
N LYS A 131 -6.71 18.78 3.22
CA LYS A 131 -7.20 20.14 2.94
C LYS A 131 -7.96 20.20 1.61
N LEU A 132 -7.41 19.61 0.54
CA LEU A 132 -8.04 19.59 -0.78
C LEU A 132 -9.33 18.78 -0.78
N ILE A 133 -9.33 17.57 -0.21
CA ILE A 133 -10.52 16.73 -0.10
C ILE A 133 -11.63 17.44 0.70
N SER A 134 -11.29 18.07 1.83
CA SER A 134 -12.28 18.78 2.64
C SER A 134 -12.90 19.95 1.87
N GLY A 135 -12.09 20.73 1.15
CA GLY A 135 -12.58 21.82 0.31
C GLY A 135 -13.49 21.34 -0.84
N LEU A 136 -13.15 20.22 -1.48
CA LEU A 136 -13.99 19.63 -2.53
C LEU A 136 -15.32 19.11 -1.98
N ILE A 137 -15.32 18.49 -0.80
CA ILE A 137 -16.54 18.05 -0.12
C ILE A 137 -17.41 19.27 0.24
N GLU A 138 -16.82 20.36 0.72
CA GLU A 138 -17.56 21.59 0.98
C GLU A 138 -18.19 22.17 -0.29
N GLU A 139 -17.50 22.10 -1.44
CA GLU A 139 -18.06 22.52 -2.74
C GLU A 139 -19.33 21.73 -3.09
N THR A 140 -19.36 20.41 -2.80
CA THR A 140 -20.56 19.57 -3.07
C THR A 140 -21.79 20.00 -2.27
N ASN A 141 -21.60 20.59 -1.07
CA ASN A 141 -22.71 21.13 -0.29
C ASN A 141 -23.37 22.32 -0.99
N THR A 142 -22.59 23.09 -1.74
CA THR A 142 -23.08 24.26 -2.49
C THR A 142 -23.53 23.91 -3.92
N ASN A 143 -23.03 22.81 -4.47
CA ASN A 143 -23.39 22.33 -5.79
C ASN A 143 -23.74 20.82 -5.74
N PRO A 144 -25.02 20.48 -5.50
CA PRO A 144 -25.44 19.07 -5.39
C PRO A 144 -25.30 18.26 -6.68
N ARG A 145 -25.05 18.90 -7.83
CA ARG A 145 -24.81 18.22 -9.10
C ARG A 145 -23.34 17.82 -9.28
N LEU A 146 -22.45 18.36 -8.45
CA LEU A 146 -21.02 18.11 -8.50
C LEU A 146 -20.73 16.64 -8.19
N CYS A 147 -19.94 15.99 -9.05
CA CYS A 147 -19.40 14.67 -8.82
C CYS A 147 -17.89 14.78 -8.59
N LEU A 148 -17.44 14.23 -7.47
CA LEU A 148 -16.03 14.22 -7.09
C LEU A 148 -15.41 12.89 -7.52
N ILE A 149 -14.29 12.97 -8.22
CA ILE A 149 -13.54 11.81 -8.68
C ILE A 149 -12.12 11.93 -8.13
N TYR A 150 -11.63 10.89 -7.49
CA TYR A 150 -10.21 10.71 -7.18
C TYR A 150 -9.56 9.91 -8.31
N ALA A 151 -8.68 10.54 -9.10
CA ALA A 151 -7.90 9.89 -10.14
C ALA A 151 -6.52 9.49 -9.61
N ASP A 152 -6.25 8.18 -9.64
CA ASP A 152 -5.04 7.56 -9.11
C ASP A 152 -3.98 7.37 -10.18
N PHE A 153 -2.84 8.05 -10.01
CA PHE A 153 -1.71 8.01 -10.92
C PHE A 153 -0.60 7.05 -10.47
N SER A 154 -0.78 6.29 -9.39
CA SER A 154 0.25 5.36 -8.87
C SER A 154 0.78 4.35 -9.89
N TYR A 155 -0.03 3.94 -10.86
CA TYR A 155 0.33 2.95 -11.87
C TYR A 155 0.38 3.53 -13.29
N CYS A 156 0.31 4.86 -13.41
CA CYS A 156 0.39 5.54 -14.69
C CYS A 156 1.86 5.75 -15.09
N SER A 157 2.17 5.70 -16.39
CA SER A 157 3.52 6.10 -16.84
C SER A 157 3.71 7.61 -16.89
N PHE A 158 2.61 8.38 -16.89
CA PHE A 158 2.65 9.82 -16.67
C PHE A 158 3.04 10.12 -15.21
N GLN A 159 4.12 10.89 -15.03
CA GLN A 159 4.60 11.26 -13.70
C GLN A 159 3.93 12.55 -13.23
N LEU A 160 3.02 12.40 -12.28
CA LEU A 160 2.41 13.53 -11.60
C LEU A 160 3.39 14.11 -10.57
N SER A 161 3.80 15.37 -10.76
CA SER A 161 4.76 16.05 -9.89
C SER A 161 4.15 16.59 -8.60
N ASN A 162 2.88 17.02 -8.66
CA ASN A 162 2.12 17.56 -7.53
C ASN A 162 0.67 17.09 -7.60
N MET A 163 0.00 17.11 -6.45
CA MET A 163 -1.45 16.97 -6.39
C MET A 163 -2.13 18.05 -7.26
N ALA A 164 -3.21 17.70 -7.95
CA ALA A 164 -3.90 18.63 -8.85
C ALA A 164 -5.41 18.41 -8.83
N VAL A 165 -6.18 19.47 -9.02
CA VAL A 165 -7.63 19.39 -9.24
C VAL A 165 -7.93 19.85 -10.66
N LEU A 166 -8.47 18.96 -11.48
CA LEU A 166 -8.92 19.28 -12.82
C LEU A 166 -10.35 19.80 -12.77
N LEU A 167 -10.52 21.00 -13.32
CA LEU A 167 -11.82 21.61 -13.55
C LEU A 167 -12.35 21.23 -14.94
N PRO A 168 -13.65 21.33 -15.21
CA PRO A 168 -14.19 21.14 -16.54
C PRO A 168 -13.64 22.20 -17.49
N SER A 169 -13.33 21.80 -18.72
CA SER A 169 -13.02 22.75 -19.79
C SER A 169 -14.27 23.56 -20.13
N VAL A 170 -14.23 24.87 -19.91
CA VAL A 170 -15.22 25.78 -20.49
C VAL A 170 -15.05 25.70 -22.00
N LYS A 171 -16.10 25.29 -22.74
CA LYS A 171 -16.10 25.41 -24.20
C LYS A 171 -16.06 26.91 -24.53
N MET A 172 -14.86 27.47 -24.73
CA MET A 172 -14.71 28.76 -25.39
C MET A 172 -15.10 28.52 -26.86
N ASN A 173 -16.08 29.25 -27.35
CA ASN A 173 -16.48 29.19 -28.76
C ASN A 173 -15.26 29.50 -29.64
N GLU A 174 -14.91 28.60 -30.56
CA GLU A 174 -13.78 28.71 -31.49
C GLU A 174 -13.99 29.73 -32.63
N ASP A 175 -14.84 30.75 -32.43
CA ASP A 175 -15.03 31.82 -33.40
C ASP A 175 -14.48 33.14 -32.85
N LYS A 176 -13.27 33.45 -33.33
CA LYS A 176 -12.39 34.62 -33.11
C LYS A 176 -11.37 34.44 -31.99
N ILE A 177 -10.10 34.36 -32.37
CA ILE A 177 -9.00 35.20 -31.86
C ILE A 177 -7.83 35.09 -32.88
N GLU A 178 -7.62 36.17 -33.64
CA GLU A 178 -6.30 36.55 -34.13
C GLU A 178 -5.44 36.99 -32.93
N HIS A 179 -4.19 36.56 -32.92
CA HIS A 179 -3.04 37.09 -32.16
C HIS A 179 -3.35 37.91 -30.89
N THR A 180 -3.23 37.29 -29.72
CA THR A 180 -2.51 37.85 -28.55
C THR A 180 -2.39 36.79 -27.46
N SER A 181 -1.16 36.58 -26.98
CA SER A 181 -0.73 36.04 -25.67
C SER A 181 -1.48 34.86 -25.03
N SER A 182 -0.72 33.76 -24.87
CA SER A 182 -0.96 32.55 -24.09
C SER A 182 -1.91 32.68 -22.89
N PRO A 183 -2.96 31.85 -22.76
CA PRO A 183 -3.74 31.73 -21.53
C PRO A 183 -3.10 30.72 -20.59
N SER A 184 -2.57 31.23 -19.48
CA SER A 184 -2.11 30.49 -18.32
C SER A 184 -3.25 29.74 -17.65
N ILE A 185 -2.97 28.53 -17.16
CA ILE A 185 -3.83 27.80 -16.23
C ILE A 185 -4.01 28.65 -14.96
N GLU A 186 -5.25 28.76 -14.45
CA GLU A 186 -5.46 29.09 -13.04
C GLU A 186 -4.98 27.91 -12.20
N THR A 187 -3.67 27.84 -12.00
CA THR A 187 -3.06 27.06 -10.94
C THR A 187 -3.39 27.83 -9.67
N VAL A 188 -4.35 27.33 -8.88
CA VAL A 188 -4.42 27.73 -7.47
C VAL A 188 -3.23 27.08 -6.76
N PHE A 189 -2.03 27.63 -6.98
CA PHE A 189 -0.92 27.45 -6.04
C PHE A 189 -1.34 28.18 -4.77
N ALA A 190 -1.75 27.42 -3.76
CA ALA A 190 -2.01 27.96 -2.44
C ALA A 190 -0.68 28.33 -1.75
N SER A 191 0.01 29.34 -2.29
CA SER A 191 1.08 30.06 -1.58
C SER A 191 0.44 31.23 -0.84
N SER A 192 -0.01 31.00 0.39
CA SER A 192 -0.32 32.10 1.31
C SER A 192 0.86 32.32 2.25
N ASN A 193 1.66 33.33 1.96
CA ASN A 193 2.61 33.96 2.87
C ASN A 193 1.86 34.58 4.06
N ILE A 194 2.25 34.24 5.29
CA ILE A 194 1.99 35.02 6.51
C ILE A 194 3.29 34.99 7.36
N PRO A 195 3.66 36.10 8.03
CA PRO A 195 5.05 36.45 8.34
C PRO A 195 5.68 35.64 9.47
N GLU A 196 7.01 35.46 9.36
CA GLU A 196 7.89 35.09 10.46
C GLU A 196 7.67 36.02 11.66
N ASN A 197 7.26 35.44 12.79
CA ASN A 197 7.95 35.73 14.04
C ASN A 197 7.74 34.64 15.10
N SER A 198 8.87 34.03 15.48
CA SER A 198 9.29 33.57 16.81
C SER A 198 8.71 32.30 17.48
N ILE A 199 9.58 31.26 17.52
CA ILE A 199 10.09 30.47 18.68
C ILE A 199 9.01 29.74 19.53
N GLU A 200 8.94 28.40 19.65
CA GLU A 200 9.88 27.47 20.30
C GLU A 200 9.68 26.00 19.82
N ASP A 201 10.78 25.27 19.58
CA ASP A 201 10.88 23.79 19.70
C ASP A 201 11.03 23.40 21.19
N PRO A 202 10.86 22.14 21.65
CA PRO A 202 10.71 20.86 20.92
C PRO A 202 9.62 19.90 21.51
N VAL A 203 9.41 18.73 20.90
CA VAL A 203 9.48 17.39 21.53
C VAL A 203 9.04 16.28 20.55
N VAL A 204 9.89 15.28 20.43
CA VAL A 204 9.72 14.04 19.67
C VAL A 204 8.63 13.17 20.31
N GLY A 205 7.62 12.77 19.53
CA GLY A 205 6.62 11.79 19.92
C GLY A 205 5.93 11.18 18.70
N GLU A 206 6.12 9.88 18.49
CA GLU A 206 5.44 9.09 17.46
C GLU A 206 3.92 9.15 17.64
N VAL A 207 3.20 9.71 16.66
CA VAL A 207 1.73 9.71 16.65
C VAL A 207 1.24 8.46 15.92
N SER A 208 0.90 7.43 16.69
CA SER A 208 0.14 6.28 16.20
C SER A 208 -1.31 6.67 15.92
N ASN A 209 -1.70 6.72 14.65
CA ASN A 209 -3.10 6.82 14.25
C ASN A 209 -3.80 5.47 14.49
N THR A 210 -4.52 5.37 15.60
CA THR A 210 -5.48 4.27 15.83
C THR A 210 -6.82 4.84 16.28
N TYR A 211 -7.89 4.46 15.59
CA TYR A 211 -9.25 4.82 15.98
C TYR A 211 -9.75 3.88 17.09
N PRO A 212 -10.53 4.38 18.08
CA PRO A 212 -10.93 3.59 19.23
C PRO A 212 -12.00 2.56 18.86
N VAL A 213 -11.67 1.28 19.07
CA VAL A 213 -12.63 0.17 19.01
C VAL A 213 -13.21 -0.06 20.41
N ALA A 214 -14.53 -0.11 20.51
CA ALA A 214 -15.24 -0.41 21.75
C ALA A 214 -14.98 -1.87 22.21
N PRO A 215 -14.85 -2.15 23.52
CA PRO A 215 -14.59 -3.50 24.01
C PRO A 215 -15.86 -4.35 23.95
N SER A 216 -15.86 -5.36 23.09
CA SER A 216 -16.83 -6.46 23.15
C SER A 216 -16.22 -7.64 23.89
N ALA A 217 -16.95 -8.18 24.86
CA ALA A 217 -16.53 -9.29 25.70
C ALA A 217 -16.29 -10.57 24.86
N PRO A 218 -15.25 -11.38 25.16
CA PRO A 218 -14.94 -12.56 24.37
C PRO A 218 -15.90 -13.71 24.71
N SER A 219 -16.85 -13.99 23.82
CA SER A 219 -17.53 -15.29 23.77
C SER A 219 -16.57 -16.31 23.15
N GLY A 220 -15.94 -17.14 23.99
CA GLY A 220 -14.93 -18.11 23.56
C GLY A 220 -15.50 -19.21 22.67
N GLU A 221 -15.43 -19.02 21.37
CA GLU A 221 -15.76 -20.03 20.38
C GLU A 221 -14.62 -21.06 20.29
N THR A 222 -14.92 -22.34 20.55
CA THR A 222 -13.92 -23.41 20.48
C THR A 222 -13.80 -23.93 19.05
N ILE A 223 -12.65 -23.74 18.42
CA ILE A 223 -12.36 -24.26 17.08
C ILE A 223 -11.77 -25.68 17.18
N LYS A 224 -12.38 -26.65 16.49
CA LYS A 224 -11.87 -28.03 16.40
C LYS A 224 -11.07 -28.21 15.10
N ILE A 225 -9.81 -28.61 15.21
CA ILE A 225 -8.90 -28.82 14.08
C ILE A 225 -8.55 -30.31 13.99
N LEU A 226 -8.62 -30.89 12.78
CA LEU A 226 -8.23 -32.27 12.50
C LEU A 226 -6.93 -32.29 11.66
N LEU A 227 -5.93 -33.04 12.13
CA LEU A 227 -4.65 -33.21 11.45
C LEU A 227 -4.55 -34.61 10.83
N LEU A 228 -4.38 -34.69 9.51
CA LEU A 228 -4.25 -35.93 8.75
C LEU A 228 -2.87 -36.04 8.10
N GLY A 229 -2.39 -37.27 7.92
CA GLY A 229 -1.11 -37.57 7.28
C GLY A 229 -0.66 -39.00 7.55
N GLU A 230 0.36 -39.46 6.84
CA GLU A 230 0.91 -40.82 6.94
C GLU A 230 1.48 -41.14 8.33
N THR A 231 1.62 -42.41 8.66
CA THR A 231 2.25 -42.84 9.93
C THR A 231 3.73 -42.43 9.92
N GLY A 232 4.21 -41.85 11.02
CA GLY A 232 5.62 -41.44 11.16
C GLY A 232 5.93 -39.99 10.75
N VAL A 233 5.01 -39.25 10.12
CA VAL A 233 5.24 -37.85 9.69
C VAL A 233 5.26 -36.81 10.83
N GLY A 234 5.22 -37.25 12.10
CA GLY A 234 5.38 -36.37 13.26
C GLY A 234 4.15 -35.56 13.68
N LYS A 235 2.93 -35.95 13.31
CA LYS A 235 1.68 -35.24 13.69
C LYS A 235 1.56 -35.00 15.21
N SER A 236 1.85 -36.03 16.02
CA SER A 236 1.80 -35.90 17.49
C SER A 236 2.92 -34.99 18.03
N THR A 237 4.10 -35.03 17.41
CA THR A 237 5.23 -34.14 17.75
C THR A 237 4.87 -32.69 17.47
N PHE A 238 4.20 -32.41 16.34
CA PHE A 238 3.71 -31.08 15.98
C PHE A 238 2.70 -30.53 17.00
N ILE A 239 1.70 -31.34 17.40
CA ILE A 239 0.72 -30.93 18.42
C ILE A 239 1.41 -30.59 19.74
N ASN A 240 2.35 -31.43 20.19
CA ASN A 240 3.07 -31.20 21.44
C ASN A 240 3.95 -29.94 21.39
N ALA A 241 4.64 -29.70 20.28
CA ALA A 241 5.42 -28.49 20.08
C ALA A 241 4.54 -27.24 20.08
N PHE A 242 3.39 -27.28 19.39
CA PHE A 242 2.44 -26.17 19.33
C PHE A 242 1.83 -25.86 20.70
N ALA A 243 1.41 -26.88 21.45
CA ALA A 243 0.86 -26.73 22.80
C ALA A 243 1.91 -26.13 23.77
N ASN A 244 3.17 -26.57 23.66
CA ASN A 244 4.26 -26.02 24.47
C ASN A 244 4.56 -24.57 24.10
N TYR A 245 4.58 -24.23 22.81
CA TYR A 245 4.81 -22.86 22.35
C TYR A 245 3.74 -21.90 22.88
N HIS A 246 2.46 -22.28 22.79
CA HIS A 246 1.36 -21.49 23.34
C HIS A 246 1.46 -21.30 24.86
N LYS A 247 1.95 -22.30 25.58
CA LYS A 247 2.02 -22.26 27.05
C LYS A 247 3.23 -21.51 27.59
N TYR A 248 4.36 -21.57 26.91
CA TYR A 248 5.65 -21.11 27.45
C TYR A 248 6.35 -20.03 26.63
N ASN A 249 5.77 -19.60 25.50
CA ASN A 249 6.33 -18.60 24.56
C ASN A 249 7.79 -18.87 24.13
N THR A 250 8.31 -20.05 24.41
CA THR A 250 9.70 -20.46 24.16
C THR A 250 9.73 -21.97 23.94
N LEU A 251 10.59 -22.41 23.02
CA LEU A 251 10.92 -23.82 22.85
C LEU A 251 12.14 -24.11 23.73
N ALA A 252 11.91 -24.54 24.97
CA ALA A 252 12.99 -25.14 25.74
C ALA A 252 13.26 -26.53 25.18
N ILE A 253 14.41 -26.68 24.53
CA ILE A 253 14.93 -27.97 24.09
C ILE A 253 15.39 -28.71 25.36
N ALA A 254 14.78 -29.86 25.63
CA ALA A 254 15.27 -30.84 26.59
C ALA A 254 16.05 -31.93 25.83
#